data_AF-A0A950PNC5-F1
#
_entry.id   AF-A0A950PNC5-F1
#
_cell.length_a   1.000
_cell.length_b   1.000
_cell.length_c   1.000
_cell.angle_alpha   90.00
_cell.angle_beta   90.00
_cell.angle_gamma   90.00
#
_symmetry.space_group_name_H-M   'P 1'
#
loop_
_entity.id
_entity.type
_entity.pdbx_description
1 polymer ?
#
loop_
_entity_poly.entity_id
_entity_poly.type
_entity_poly.pdbx_seq_one_letter_code
_entity_poly.pdbx_strand_id
1 'polypeptide(L)'
;MPSAVMSATHAQSLLHLLRQAPYCAPYLLQTIDWIERSVHTTAGRPPHGGLEDTVLDRLEEYAASGQPGARELTERLTDARHALALVRHDHYVTLSAGQTLNTGQIAHRTHVLKLAVAVGRTRVCSGPDGTVVITRPSGSTAFQPVDAQEAHRIRTAAQQRREHIQQRITDIRQLLATHVRMAHWTAPQTAGVTVGSSGGAVTVSWWASAPWLGPGPWIEGGVRQLCHALLAHHGYTVTLTPDEALEASE
;
A
#
# COMPACT_ATOMS: atom_id res chain seq x y z
N MET A 1 -37.31 7.91 -11.79
CA MET A 1 -35.93 8.42 -11.71
C MET A 1 -35.21 7.99 -12.97
N PRO A 2 -34.60 8.89 -13.77
CA PRO A 2 -33.95 8.46 -14.99
C PRO A 2 -32.63 7.77 -14.63
N SER A 3 -32.45 6.51 -15.03
CA SER A 3 -31.16 5.81 -14.99
C SER A 3 -30.14 6.65 -15.76
N ALA A 4 -29.12 7.12 -15.05
CA ALA A 4 -27.98 7.76 -15.67
C ALA A 4 -27.32 6.75 -16.60
N VAL A 5 -27.37 7.01 -17.91
CA VAL A 5 -26.66 6.25 -18.93
C VAL A 5 -25.19 6.16 -18.50
N MET A 6 -24.78 4.99 -18.02
CA MET A 6 -23.39 4.73 -17.67
C MET A 6 -22.60 4.73 -18.98
N SER A 7 -21.53 5.53 -19.07
CA SER A 7 -20.62 5.45 -20.21
C SER A 7 -19.94 4.07 -20.22
N ALA A 8 -19.65 3.50 -21.39
CA ALA A 8 -18.98 2.20 -21.52
C ALA A 8 -17.69 2.06 -20.66
N THR A 9 -16.92 3.14 -20.49
CA THR A 9 -15.73 3.19 -19.61
C THR A 9 -16.06 2.96 -18.13
N HIS A 10 -17.24 3.40 -17.69
CA HIS A 10 -17.73 3.22 -16.33
C HIS A 10 -18.16 1.77 -16.09
N ALA A 11 -18.82 1.15 -17.08
CA ALA A 11 -19.23 -0.25 -17.01
C ALA A 11 -18.03 -1.19 -16.89
N GLN A 12 -17.03 -0.99 -17.75
CA GLN A 12 -15.78 -1.75 -17.70
C GLN A 12 -15.05 -1.56 -16.35
N SER A 13 -15.00 -0.34 -15.83
CA SER A 13 -14.39 -0.04 -14.53
C SER A 13 -15.12 -0.75 -13.39
N LEU A 14 -16.46 -0.78 -13.43
CA LEU A 14 -17.27 -1.45 -12.42
C LEU A 14 -17.05 -2.96 -12.45
N LEU A 15 -17.06 -3.60 -13.63
CA LEU A 15 -16.75 -5.02 -13.79
C LEU A 15 -15.34 -5.36 -13.28
N HIS A 16 -14.35 -4.53 -13.59
CA HIS A 16 -12.98 -4.72 -13.12
C HIS A 16 -12.90 -4.71 -11.59
N LEU A 17 -13.63 -3.81 -10.93
CA LEU A 17 -13.68 -3.74 -9.46
C LEU A 17 -14.39 -4.95 -8.86
N LEU A 18 -15.51 -5.38 -9.45
CA LEU A 18 -16.24 -6.56 -8.97
C LEU A 18 -15.39 -7.83 -9.02
N ARG A 19 -14.56 -8.01 -10.06
CA ARG A 19 -13.68 -9.19 -10.19
C ARG A 19 -12.54 -9.21 -9.15
N GLN A 20 -12.24 -8.07 -8.54
CA GLN A 20 -11.18 -7.91 -7.55
C GLN A 20 -11.73 -7.72 -6.14
N ALA A 21 -13.05 -7.62 -5.99
CA ALA A 21 -13.69 -7.45 -4.70
C ALA A 21 -13.53 -8.72 -3.85
N PRO A 22 -13.36 -8.57 -2.53
CA PRO A 22 -13.37 -9.73 -1.65
C PRO A 22 -14.80 -10.26 -1.49
N TYR A 23 -14.99 -11.56 -1.71
CA TYR A 23 -16.27 -12.24 -1.49
C TYR A 23 -16.14 -13.27 -0.36
N CYS A 24 -17.15 -13.31 0.50
CA CYS A 24 -17.36 -14.36 1.50
C CYS A 24 -17.87 -15.65 0.84
N ALA A 25 -18.75 -15.54 -0.15
CA ALA A 25 -19.18 -16.67 -0.94
C ALA A 25 -18.13 -17.02 -2.02
N PRO A 26 -17.44 -18.17 -1.93
CA PRO A 26 -16.32 -18.49 -2.82
C PRO A 26 -16.75 -18.81 -4.26
N TYR A 27 -18.06 -18.95 -4.51
CA TYR A 27 -18.65 -19.24 -5.82
C TYR A 27 -19.04 -17.98 -6.62
N LEU A 28 -19.04 -16.79 -5.99
CA LEU A 28 -19.53 -15.57 -6.64
C LEU A 28 -18.65 -15.13 -7.82
N LEU A 29 -17.33 -15.36 -7.74
CA LEU A 29 -16.43 -15.09 -8.86
C LEU A 29 -16.77 -15.98 -10.06
N GLN A 30 -17.09 -17.25 -9.84
CA GLN A 30 -17.50 -18.19 -10.87
C GLN A 30 -18.86 -17.79 -11.47
N THR A 31 -19.77 -17.25 -10.66
CA THR A 31 -21.04 -16.69 -11.14
C THR A 31 -20.80 -15.49 -12.05
N ILE A 32 -19.93 -14.55 -11.65
CA ILE A 32 -19.56 -13.39 -12.48
C ILE A 32 -18.94 -13.87 -13.80
N ASP A 33 -17.96 -14.79 -13.74
CA ASP A 33 -17.30 -15.34 -14.93
C ASP A 33 -18.27 -16.14 -15.83
N TRP A 34 -19.27 -16.80 -15.26
CA TRP A 34 -20.32 -17.49 -16.01
C TRP A 34 -21.27 -16.52 -16.70
N ILE A 35 -21.70 -15.45 -16.01
CA ILE A 35 -22.53 -14.40 -16.62
C ILE A 35 -21.76 -13.72 -17.75
N GLU A 36 -20.49 -13.36 -17.53
CA GLU A 36 -19.63 -12.75 -18.56
C GLU A 36 -19.54 -13.67 -19.79
N ARG A 37 -19.17 -14.95 -19.61
CA ARG A 37 -19.10 -15.90 -20.73
C ARG A 37 -20.44 -16.10 -21.43
N SER A 38 -21.54 -16.21 -20.69
CA SER A 38 -22.86 -16.43 -21.29
C SER A 38 -23.30 -15.25 -22.15
N VAL A 39 -23.02 -14.00 -21.75
CA VAL A 39 -23.26 -12.82 -22.58
C VAL A 39 -22.42 -12.88 -23.86
N HIS A 40 -21.14 -13.23 -23.77
CA HIS A 40 -20.26 -13.35 -24.95
C HIS A 40 -20.71 -14.46 -25.92
N THR A 41 -21.23 -15.58 -25.42
CA THR A 41 -21.73 -16.67 -26.26
C THR A 41 -23.10 -16.38 -26.88
N THR A 42 -23.91 -15.55 -26.23
CA THR A 42 -25.29 -15.25 -26.66
C THR A 42 -25.38 -13.95 -27.46
N ALA A 43 -24.31 -13.15 -27.49
CA ALA A 43 -24.24 -11.90 -28.22
C ALA A 43 -24.19 -12.11 -29.75
N GLY A 44 -25.37 -12.23 -30.36
CA GLY A 44 -25.64 -11.46 -31.58
C GLY A 44 -25.60 -9.95 -31.27
N ARG A 45 -25.45 -9.09 -32.29
CA ARG A 45 -25.31 -7.62 -32.18
C ARG A 45 -26.04 -7.05 -30.93
N PRO A 46 -25.33 -6.44 -29.96
CA PRO A 46 -25.92 -6.09 -28.67
C PRO A 46 -27.07 -5.10 -28.84
N PRO A 47 -28.22 -5.32 -28.16
CA PRO A 47 -29.34 -4.41 -28.20
C PRO A 47 -29.01 -3.20 -27.32
N HIS A 48 -28.51 -2.13 -27.94
CA HIS A 48 -28.31 -0.81 -27.32
C HIS A 48 -27.41 -0.81 -26.08
N GLY A 49 -26.09 -0.86 -26.29
CA GLY A 49 -25.08 -0.75 -25.23
C GLY A 49 -23.80 -1.50 -25.62
N GLY A 50 -22.72 -1.28 -24.87
CA GLY A 50 -21.52 -2.13 -24.96
C GLY A 50 -21.79 -3.53 -24.40
N LEU A 51 -20.91 -4.49 -24.69
CA LEU A 51 -20.99 -5.84 -24.09
C LEU A 51 -20.93 -5.75 -22.55
N GLU A 52 -20.13 -4.83 -22.03
CA GLU A 52 -19.94 -4.57 -20.61
C GLU A 52 -21.23 -4.11 -19.92
N ASP A 53 -22.04 -3.28 -20.60
CA ASP A 53 -23.33 -2.84 -20.08
C ASP A 53 -24.29 -4.03 -19.97
N THR A 54 -24.31 -4.90 -20.98
CA THR A 54 -25.14 -6.12 -20.97
C THR A 54 -24.72 -7.08 -19.85
N VAL A 55 -23.41 -7.22 -19.57
CA VAL A 55 -22.93 -8.03 -18.44
C VAL A 55 -23.38 -7.42 -17.11
N LEU A 56 -23.31 -6.09 -16.97
CA LEU A 56 -23.78 -5.43 -15.76
C LEU A 56 -25.27 -5.59 -15.54
N ASP A 57 -26.09 -5.43 -16.58
CA ASP A 57 -27.54 -5.64 -16.49
C ASP A 57 -27.85 -7.06 -15.98
N ARG A 58 -27.16 -8.08 -16.50
CA ARG A 58 -27.32 -9.46 -16.04
C ARG A 58 -26.86 -9.67 -14.60
N LEU A 59 -25.80 -9.00 -14.17
CA LEU A 59 -25.36 -9.03 -12.78
C LEU A 59 -26.37 -8.34 -11.85
N GLU A 60 -27.00 -7.27 -12.29
CA GLU A 60 -28.07 -6.59 -11.57
C GLU A 60 -29.33 -7.45 -11.47
N GLU A 61 -29.73 -8.12 -12.56
CA GLU A 61 -30.81 -9.11 -12.54
C GLU A 61 -30.53 -10.24 -11.55
N TYR A 62 -29.30 -10.79 -11.57
CA TYR A 62 -28.89 -11.81 -10.61
C TYR A 62 -28.94 -11.29 -9.17
N ALA A 63 -28.42 -10.08 -8.93
CA ALA A 63 -28.45 -9.43 -7.62
C ALA A 63 -29.89 -9.21 -7.10
N ALA A 64 -30.86 -9.00 -7.99
CA ALA A 64 -32.27 -8.86 -7.65
C ALA A 64 -33.03 -10.19 -7.50
N SER A 65 -32.49 -11.31 -8.00
CA SER A 65 -33.20 -12.58 -8.15
C SER A 65 -33.38 -13.41 -6.86
N GLY A 66 -32.83 -12.96 -5.72
CA GLY A 66 -32.89 -13.69 -4.44
C GLY A 66 -32.06 -14.97 -4.39
N GLN A 67 -31.22 -15.22 -5.42
CA GLN A 67 -30.34 -16.38 -5.49
C GLN A 67 -29.22 -16.34 -4.43
N PRO A 68 -28.56 -17.48 -4.13
CA PRO A 68 -27.43 -17.52 -3.21
C PRO A 68 -26.35 -16.49 -3.59
N GLY A 69 -25.89 -15.67 -2.63
CA GLY A 69 -24.88 -14.65 -2.89
C GLY A 69 -25.39 -13.38 -3.59
N ALA A 70 -26.66 -13.31 -4.01
CA ALA A 70 -27.24 -12.13 -4.65
C ALA A 70 -27.20 -10.88 -3.75
N ARG A 71 -27.42 -11.04 -2.44
CA ARG A 71 -27.29 -9.95 -1.46
C ARG A 71 -25.85 -9.42 -1.39
N GLU A 72 -24.87 -10.32 -1.32
CA GLU A 72 -23.47 -9.93 -1.29
C GLU A 72 -23.04 -9.23 -2.59
N LEU A 73 -23.49 -9.74 -3.75
CA LEU A 73 -23.28 -9.08 -5.03
C LEU A 73 -23.91 -7.68 -5.07
N THR A 74 -25.12 -7.52 -4.52
CA THR A 74 -25.80 -6.22 -4.40
C THR A 74 -24.98 -5.24 -3.56
N GLU A 75 -24.45 -5.71 -2.42
CA GLU A 75 -23.58 -4.91 -1.55
C GLU A 75 -22.31 -4.49 -2.29
N ARG A 76 -21.63 -5.41 -2.97
CA ARG A 76 -20.41 -5.13 -3.75
C ARG A 76 -20.64 -4.22 -4.95
N LEU A 77 -21.75 -4.38 -5.67
CA LEU A 77 -22.15 -3.46 -6.73
C LEU A 77 -22.33 -2.05 -6.19
N THR A 78 -22.98 -1.92 -5.03
CA THR A 78 -23.20 -0.60 -4.43
C THR A 78 -21.90 0.01 -3.92
N ASP A 79 -21.02 -0.78 -3.29
CA ASP A 79 -19.71 -0.34 -2.84
C ASP A 79 -18.83 0.12 -4.00
N ALA A 80 -18.83 -0.61 -5.12
CA ALA A 80 -18.06 -0.27 -6.31
C ALA A 80 -18.59 0.98 -7.02
N ARG A 81 -19.91 1.16 -7.14
CA ARG A 81 -20.49 2.42 -7.64
C ARG A 81 -20.15 3.60 -6.72
N HIS A 82 -20.24 3.42 -5.41
CA HIS A 82 -19.88 4.44 -4.43
C HIS A 82 -18.39 4.83 -4.55
N ALA A 83 -17.50 3.84 -4.65
CA ALA A 83 -16.07 4.08 -4.85
C ALA A 83 -15.79 4.83 -6.16
N LEU A 84 -16.42 4.45 -7.27
CA LEU A 84 -16.26 5.14 -8.56
C LEU A 84 -16.77 6.59 -8.53
N ALA A 85 -17.83 6.86 -7.78
CA ALA A 85 -18.37 8.21 -7.61
C ALA A 85 -17.43 9.13 -6.80
N LEU A 86 -16.70 8.57 -5.84
CA LEU A 86 -15.77 9.28 -4.96
C LEU A 86 -14.38 9.44 -5.58
N VAL A 87 -13.82 8.38 -6.16
CA VAL A 87 -12.43 8.36 -6.64
C VAL A 87 -12.36 8.82 -8.10
N ARG A 88 -12.18 10.13 -8.27
CA ARG A 88 -12.23 10.83 -9.56
C ARG A 88 -10.87 11.16 -10.18
N HIS A 89 -9.82 11.24 -9.36
CA HIS A 89 -8.50 11.66 -9.81
C HIS A 89 -7.60 10.45 -10.10
N ASP A 90 -6.62 10.62 -10.98
CA ASP A 90 -5.70 9.54 -11.37
C ASP A 90 -4.63 9.24 -10.31
N HIS A 91 -4.27 10.26 -9.53
CA HIS A 91 -3.23 10.21 -8.51
C HIS A 91 -3.71 10.81 -7.20
N TYR A 92 -3.28 10.17 -6.12
CA TYR A 92 -3.53 10.59 -4.75
C TYR A 92 -2.24 10.53 -3.94
N VAL A 93 -2.04 11.47 -3.04
CA VAL A 93 -1.05 11.38 -1.98
C VAL A 93 -1.69 10.75 -0.75
N THR A 94 -1.05 9.72 -0.22
CA THR A 94 -1.46 9.06 1.01
C THR A 94 -0.98 9.88 2.20
N LEU A 95 -1.90 10.33 3.04
CA LEU A 95 -1.64 11.11 4.25
C LEU A 95 -2.11 10.30 5.47
N SER A 96 -1.16 9.99 6.35
CA SER A 96 -1.43 9.54 7.72
C SER A 96 -1.41 10.73 8.68
N ALA A 97 -1.98 10.58 9.87
CA ALA A 97 -1.95 11.62 10.89
C ALA A 97 -0.50 12.13 11.13
N GLY A 98 -0.29 13.44 10.99
CA GLY A 98 1.02 14.09 11.15
C GLY A 98 1.94 14.07 9.92
N GLN A 99 1.53 13.47 8.80
CA GLN A 99 2.30 13.52 7.55
C GLN A 99 1.98 14.75 6.72
N THR A 100 2.99 15.26 6.00
CA THR A 100 2.83 16.34 5.02
C THR A 100 2.84 15.76 3.60
N LEU A 101 2.39 16.53 2.62
CA LEU A 101 2.38 16.11 1.20
C LEU A 101 3.73 15.59 0.71
N ASN A 102 4.84 16.15 1.22
CA ASN A 102 6.21 15.82 0.82
C ASN A 102 6.72 14.48 1.38
N THR A 103 6.02 13.87 2.33
CA THR A 103 6.37 12.57 2.91
C THR A 103 5.34 11.48 2.58
N GLY A 104 4.25 11.85 1.91
CA GLY A 104 3.21 10.92 1.50
C GLY A 104 3.63 10.03 0.33
N GLN A 105 3.03 8.84 0.26
CA GLN A 105 3.22 7.91 -0.85
C GLN A 105 2.16 8.14 -1.93
N ILE A 106 2.57 8.13 -3.20
CA ILE A 106 1.63 8.22 -4.33
C ILE A 106 0.86 6.91 -4.49
N ALA A 107 -0.45 7.02 -4.40
CA ALA A 107 -1.40 5.98 -4.73
C ALA A 107 -2.07 6.30 -6.08
N HIS A 108 -2.17 5.29 -6.94
CA HIS A 108 -2.94 5.40 -8.18
C HIS A 108 -4.43 5.22 -7.90
N ARG A 109 -5.26 5.81 -8.76
CA ARG A 109 -6.73 5.67 -8.74
C ARG A 109 -7.20 4.23 -8.55
N THR A 110 -6.63 3.30 -9.32
CA THR A 110 -6.97 1.87 -9.25
C THR A 110 -6.71 1.28 -7.87
N HIS A 111 -5.66 1.70 -7.18
CA HIS A 111 -5.37 1.26 -5.82
C HIS A 111 -6.40 1.81 -4.82
N VAL A 112 -6.70 3.11 -4.88
CA VAL A 112 -7.68 3.76 -4.00
C VAL A 112 -9.08 3.15 -4.20
N LEU A 113 -9.48 2.89 -5.45
CA LEU A 113 -10.74 2.21 -5.75
C LEU A 113 -10.80 0.80 -5.15
N LYS A 114 -9.75 -0.02 -5.29
CA LYS A 114 -9.71 -1.36 -4.69
C LYS A 114 -9.84 -1.30 -3.16
N LEU A 115 -9.13 -0.38 -2.51
CA LEU A 115 -9.22 -0.18 -1.07
C LEU A 115 -10.64 0.24 -0.65
N ALA A 116 -11.23 1.20 -1.36
CA ALA A 116 -12.57 1.70 -1.08
C ALA A 116 -13.64 0.61 -1.21
N VAL A 117 -13.56 -0.22 -2.26
CA VAL A 117 -14.47 -1.37 -2.44
C VAL A 117 -14.25 -2.44 -1.37
N ALA A 118 -13.00 -2.72 -1.01
CA ALA A 118 -12.68 -3.74 -0.01
C ALA A 118 -13.23 -3.39 1.38
N VAL A 119 -13.10 -2.13 1.81
CA VAL A 119 -13.64 -1.70 3.12
C VAL A 119 -15.15 -1.44 3.10
N GLY A 120 -15.73 -1.24 1.91
CA GLY A 120 -17.15 -0.98 1.69
C GLY A 120 -17.57 0.46 1.98
N ARG A 121 -18.73 0.87 1.45
CA ARG A 121 -19.22 2.26 1.47
C ARG A 121 -19.38 2.88 2.86
N THR A 122 -19.56 2.07 3.90
CA THR A 122 -19.74 2.55 5.28
C THR A 122 -18.43 3.05 5.92
N ARG A 123 -17.28 2.73 5.29
CA ARG A 123 -15.94 3.06 5.77
C ARG A 123 -15.17 3.98 4.83
N VAL A 124 -15.84 4.53 3.82
CA VAL A 124 -15.27 5.47 2.85
C VAL A 124 -16.07 6.75 2.90
N CYS A 125 -15.40 7.89 2.96
CA CYS A 125 -16.05 9.19 2.86
C CYS A 125 -15.26 10.16 1.98
N SER A 126 -15.96 11.12 1.38
CA SER A 126 -15.34 12.29 0.76
C SER A 126 -14.93 13.29 1.82
N GLY A 127 -13.67 13.71 1.78
CA GLY A 127 -13.19 14.92 2.42
C GLY A 127 -13.27 16.13 1.48
N PRO A 128 -12.76 17.29 1.92
CA PRO A 128 -12.66 18.49 1.09
C PRO A 128 -11.80 18.25 -0.17
N ASP A 129 -12.08 19.02 -1.21
CA ASP A 129 -11.30 19.07 -2.46
C ASP A 129 -11.09 17.72 -3.16
N GLY A 130 -12.05 16.78 -3.03
CA GLY A 130 -11.97 15.47 -3.65
C GLY A 130 -11.08 14.47 -2.92
N THR A 131 -10.67 14.79 -1.68
CA THR A 131 -9.98 13.86 -0.77
C THR A 131 -10.87 12.65 -0.49
N VAL A 132 -10.28 11.46 -0.47
CA VAL A 132 -10.97 10.22 -0.11
C VAL A 132 -10.40 9.71 1.21
N VAL A 133 -11.24 9.52 2.21
CA VAL A 133 -10.81 8.97 3.50
C VAL A 133 -11.33 7.55 3.63
N ILE A 134 -10.43 6.62 3.93
CA ILE A 134 -10.72 5.20 4.10
C ILE A 134 -10.40 4.80 5.54
N THR A 135 -11.40 4.32 6.27
CA THR A 135 -11.29 3.93 7.68
C THR A 135 -11.13 2.41 7.81
N ARG A 136 -9.98 1.96 8.34
CA ARG A 136 -9.67 0.56 8.62
C ARG A 136 -9.59 0.31 10.13
N PRO A 137 -9.63 -0.94 10.61
CA PRO A 137 -9.45 -1.25 12.03
C PRO A 137 -8.14 -0.68 12.63
N SER A 138 -7.09 -0.58 11.82
CA SER A 138 -5.79 -0.02 12.19
C SER A 138 -5.74 1.53 12.17
N GLY A 139 -6.81 2.20 11.74
CA GLY A 139 -6.87 3.66 11.64
C GLY A 139 -7.39 4.16 10.29
N SER A 140 -7.46 5.48 10.16
CA SER A 140 -7.92 6.16 8.96
C SER A 140 -6.76 6.60 8.08
N THR A 141 -6.93 6.49 6.77
CA THR A 141 -5.98 6.95 5.76
C THR A 141 -6.67 7.94 4.84
N ALA A 142 -6.11 9.14 4.69
CA ALA A 142 -6.61 10.13 3.75
C ALA A 142 -5.83 10.07 2.44
N PHE A 143 -6.54 10.15 1.33
CA PHE A 143 -5.99 10.18 -0.02
C PHE A 143 -6.35 11.52 -0.63
N GLN A 144 -5.39 12.45 -0.66
CA GLN A 144 -5.59 13.78 -1.22
C GLN A 144 -5.25 13.76 -2.72
N PRO A 145 -6.13 14.25 -3.61
CA PRO A 145 -5.83 14.23 -5.03
C PRO A 145 -4.67 15.17 -5.36
N VAL A 146 -3.85 14.75 -6.33
CA VAL A 146 -2.75 15.55 -6.87
C VAL A 146 -2.72 15.41 -8.39
N ASP A 147 -2.19 16.43 -9.06
CA ASP A 147 -1.98 16.35 -10.50
C ASP A 147 -0.78 15.43 -10.85
N ALA A 148 -0.65 15.12 -12.14
CA ALA A 148 0.40 14.22 -12.63
C ALA A 148 1.82 14.79 -12.45
N GLN A 149 1.98 16.12 -12.50
CA GLN A 149 3.27 16.78 -12.36
C GLN A 149 3.75 16.68 -10.91
N GLU A 150 2.87 16.93 -9.96
CA GLU A 150 3.15 16.82 -8.53
C GLU A 150 3.35 15.36 -8.12
N ALA A 151 2.53 14.44 -8.63
CA ALA A 151 2.74 13.01 -8.44
C ALA A 151 4.09 12.53 -9.00
N HIS A 152 4.59 13.13 -10.08
CA HIS A 152 5.91 12.83 -10.61
C HIS A 152 7.01 13.40 -9.70
N ARG A 153 6.90 14.65 -9.26
CA ARG A 153 7.86 15.28 -8.33
C ARG A 153 8.01 14.49 -7.04
N ILE A 154 6.90 14.10 -6.41
CA ILE A 154 6.91 13.32 -5.16
C ILE A 154 7.58 11.96 -5.38
N ARG A 155 7.29 11.28 -6.49
CA ARG A 155 7.95 10.00 -6.83
C ARG A 155 9.44 10.15 -7.05
N THR A 156 9.87 11.17 -7.79
CA THR A 156 11.28 11.45 -8.03
C THR A 156 12.02 11.79 -6.74
N ALA A 157 11.43 12.63 -5.88
CA ALA A 157 12.00 12.95 -4.58
C ALA A 157 12.11 11.71 -3.67
N ALA A 158 11.08 10.85 -3.66
CA ALA A 158 11.11 9.61 -2.90
C ALA A 158 12.18 8.63 -3.41
N GLN A 159 12.36 8.54 -4.74
CA GLN A 159 13.40 7.73 -5.36
C GLN A 159 14.80 8.24 -5.00
N GLN A 160 15.04 9.54 -5.15
CA GLN A 160 16.32 10.17 -4.76
C GLN A 160 16.61 9.94 -3.27
N ARG A 161 15.60 10.09 -2.41
CA ARG A 161 15.76 9.81 -0.97
C ARG A 161 16.12 8.34 -0.72
N ARG A 162 15.49 7.40 -1.42
CA ARG A 162 15.79 5.97 -1.30
C ARG A 162 17.20 5.64 -1.74
N GLU A 163 17.64 6.19 -2.87
CA GLU A 163 19.00 6.05 -3.37
C GLU A 163 20.02 6.62 -2.39
N HIS A 164 19.74 7.81 -1.84
CA HIS A 164 20.57 8.43 -0.83
C HIS A 164 20.69 7.60 0.45
N ILE A 165 19.57 7.08 0.97
CA ILE A 165 19.55 6.19 2.13
C ILE A 165 20.33 4.90 1.83
N GLN A 166 20.15 4.31 0.65
CA GLN A 166 20.85 3.09 0.27
C GLN A 166 22.36 3.31 0.14
N GLN A 167 22.77 4.46 -0.38
CA GLN A 167 24.18 4.86 -0.43
C GLN A 167 24.73 5.00 1.00
N ARG A 168 24.04 5.73 1.88
CA ARG A 168 24.45 5.87 3.29
C ARG A 168 24.53 4.53 4.03
N ILE A 169 23.56 3.62 3.82
CA ILE A 169 23.62 2.25 4.36
C ILE A 169 24.90 1.56 3.89
N THR A 170 25.24 1.71 2.61
CA THR A 170 26.43 1.09 2.02
C THR A 170 27.70 1.68 2.63
N ASP A 171 27.79 3.00 2.75
CA ASP A 171 28.95 3.71 3.29
C ASP A 171 29.15 3.38 4.78
N ILE A 172 28.09 3.44 5.59
CA ILE A 172 28.13 3.07 7.00
C ILE A 172 28.49 1.59 7.16
N ARG A 173 27.93 0.70 6.33
CA ARG A 173 28.26 -0.72 6.37
C ARG A 173 29.72 -0.97 6.01
N GLN A 174 30.26 -0.30 5.00
CA GLN A 174 31.66 -0.42 4.61
C GLN A 174 32.59 0.08 5.72
N LEU A 175 32.29 1.26 6.28
CA LEU A 175 33.00 1.83 7.42
C LEU A 175 33.05 0.85 8.60
N LEU A 176 31.89 0.35 9.00
CA LEU A 176 31.78 -0.55 10.15
C LEU A 176 32.42 -1.92 9.87
N ALA A 177 32.31 -2.46 8.65
CA ALA A 177 32.86 -3.76 8.30
C ALA A 177 34.39 -3.87 8.48
N THR A 178 35.11 -2.74 8.47
CA THR A 178 36.56 -2.69 8.75
C THR A 178 36.88 -2.92 10.23
N HIS A 179 35.93 -2.64 11.13
CA HIS A 179 36.18 -2.60 12.58
C HIS A 179 35.35 -3.64 13.35
N VAL A 180 34.16 -3.98 12.84
CA VAL A 180 33.22 -4.87 13.50
C VAL A 180 32.71 -5.94 12.56
N ARG A 181 32.33 -7.08 13.13
CA ARG A 181 31.78 -8.19 12.38
C ARG A 181 30.36 -7.87 11.90
N MET A 182 30.17 -7.83 10.59
CA MET A 182 28.84 -7.67 10.00
C MET A 182 28.06 -8.99 10.01
N ALA A 183 26.79 -8.94 10.41
CA ALA A 183 25.89 -10.06 10.25
C ALA A 183 25.59 -10.30 8.77
N HIS A 184 25.59 -11.57 8.36
CA HIS A 184 25.29 -11.96 6.99
C HIS A 184 24.23 -13.04 6.97
N TRP A 185 23.27 -12.94 6.05
CA TRP A 185 22.11 -13.83 6.01
C TRP A 185 22.41 -15.20 5.39
N THR A 186 23.46 -15.31 4.55
CA THR A 186 23.85 -16.58 3.89
C THR A 186 24.76 -17.45 4.74
N ALA A 187 25.39 -16.88 5.77
CA ALA A 187 26.23 -17.60 6.71
C ALA A 187 25.56 -17.44 8.08
N PRO A 188 25.01 -18.50 8.69
CA PRO A 188 24.46 -18.43 10.03
C PRO A 188 25.61 -18.15 11.01
N GLN A 189 25.98 -16.88 11.13
CA GLN A 189 26.89 -16.41 12.15
C GLN A 189 26.15 -16.45 13.48
N THR A 190 26.89 -16.57 14.57
CA THR A 190 26.29 -16.59 15.91
C THR A 190 25.88 -15.19 16.38
N ALA A 191 26.53 -14.14 15.87
CA ALA A 191 26.29 -12.74 16.20
C ALA A 191 26.98 -11.76 15.22
N GLY A 192 26.41 -10.58 14.99
CA GLY A 192 27.04 -9.50 14.22
C GLY A 192 26.23 -8.19 14.19
N VAL A 193 26.80 -7.17 13.57
CA VAL A 193 26.16 -5.85 13.36
C VAL A 193 25.36 -5.86 12.06
N THR A 194 24.14 -5.33 12.09
CA THR A 194 23.31 -5.09 10.92
C THR A 194 23.16 -3.58 10.70
N VAL A 195 23.13 -3.18 9.43
CA VAL A 195 22.87 -1.79 9.02
C VAL A 195 21.68 -1.82 8.09
N GLY A 196 20.67 -1.02 8.39
CA GLY A 196 19.43 -0.92 7.63
C GLY A 196 18.86 0.49 7.69
N SER A 197 17.57 0.64 7.40
CA SER A 197 16.87 1.92 7.57
C SER A 197 15.56 1.75 8.29
N SER A 198 15.25 2.68 9.18
CA SER A 198 13.94 2.85 9.81
C SER A 198 13.54 4.31 9.73
N GLY A 199 12.29 4.60 9.37
CA GLY A 199 11.77 5.98 9.36
C GLY A 199 12.48 6.97 8.42
N GLY A 200 13.32 6.49 7.50
CA GLY A 200 14.15 7.34 6.63
C GLY A 200 15.55 7.65 7.18
N ALA A 201 15.88 7.18 8.38
CA ALA A 201 17.22 7.24 8.96
C ALA A 201 17.94 5.90 8.79
N VAL A 202 19.28 5.91 8.85
CA VAL A 202 20.09 4.68 8.83
C VAL A 202 20.21 4.16 10.26
N THR A 203 19.89 2.89 10.46
CA THR A 203 19.92 2.26 11.77
C THR A 203 20.98 1.17 11.82
N VAL A 204 21.79 1.19 12.87
CA VAL A 204 22.76 0.16 13.20
C VAL A 204 22.23 -0.65 14.37
N SER A 205 22.07 -1.95 14.17
CA SER A 205 21.45 -2.86 15.12
C SER A 205 22.31 -4.10 15.35
N TRP A 206 21.96 -4.86 16.38
CA TRP A 206 22.72 -6.01 16.85
C TRP A 206 21.91 -7.27 16.55
N TRP A 207 22.51 -8.21 15.83
CA TRP A 207 21.88 -9.47 15.50
C TRP A 207 22.62 -10.63 16.17
N ALA A 208 21.88 -11.59 16.70
CA ALA A 208 22.41 -12.84 17.24
C ALA A 208 21.44 -13.99 16.93
N SER A 209 22.00 -15.18 16.69
CA SER A 209 21.21 -16.38 16.36
C SER A 209 20.49 -16.96 17.58
N ALA A 210 20.90 -16.59 18.80
CA ALA A 210 20.27 -17.00 20.05
C ALA A 210 20.19 -15.80 21.02
N PRO A 211 19.14 -15.73 21.87
CA PRO A 211 19.04 -14.72 22.91
C PRO A 211 20.19 -14.89 23.93
N TRP A 212 20.88 -13.80 24.24
CA TRP A 212 21.97 -13.79 25.21
C TRP A 212 21.40 -13.66 26.64
N LEU A 213 21.81 -14.54 27.55
CA LEU A 213 21.50 -14.45 28.98
C LEU A 213 22.54 -13.54 29.66
N GLY A 214 22.34 -12.22 29.55
CA GLY A 214 23.22 -11.19 30.12
C GLY A 214 23.47 -10.02 29.16
N PRO A 215 24.11 -8.93 29.61
CA PRO A 215 24.53 -7.85 28.72
C PRO A 215 25.55 -8.39 27.71
N GLY A 216 25.09 -8.59 26.47
CA GLY A 216 25.89 -9.22 25.41
C GLY A 216 27.14 -8.42 25.02
N PRO A 217 27.95 -8.92 24.06
CA PRO A 217 29.18 -8.27 23.58
C PRO A 217 28.95 -6.85 23.03
N TRP A 218 27.69 -6.46 22.82
CA TRP A 218 27.26 -5.15 22.38
C TRP A 218 27.44 -4.06 23.44
N ILE A 219 27.17 -4.38 24.71
CA ILE A 219 27.15 -3.43 25.83
C ILE A 219 28.45 -3.53 26.63
N GLU A 220 28.84 -4.74 27.05
CA GLU A 220 30.07 -4.96 27.82
C GLU A 220 31.31 -5.06 26.93
N GLY A 221 31.15 -5.59 25.70
CA GLY A 221 32.24 -5.73 24.74
C GLY A 221 32.60 -4.44 23.99
N GLY A 222 31.97 -3.32 24.31
CA GLY A 222 32.32 -2.01 23.75
C GLY A 222 31.90 -1.78 22.29
N VAL A 223 31.26 -2.76 21.63
CA VAL A 223 30.93 -2.68 20.19
C VAL A 223 29.96 -1.53 19.90
N ARG A 224 28.97 -1.29 20.77
CA ARG A 224 28.05 -0.15 20.62
C ARG A 224 28.79 1.17 20.74
N GLN A 225 29.63 1.33 21.77
CA GLN A 225 30.42 2.55 21.96
C GLN A 225 31.41 2.76 20.81
N LEU A 226 32.01 1.68 20.28
CA LEU A 226 32.89 1.74 19.11
C LEU A 226 32.12 2.18 17.86
N CYS A 227 30.97 1.58 17.56
CA CYS A 227 30.15 1.97 16.41
C CYS A 227 29.71 3.43 16.54
N HIS A 228 29.26 3.84 17.72
CA HIS A 228 28.91 5.24 17.99
C HIS A 228 30.10 6.18 17.76
N ALA A 229 31.28 5.86 18.30
CA ALA A 229 32.48 6.67 18.15
C ALA A 229 32.94 6.75 16.68
N LEU A 230 32.91 5.64 15.94
CA LEU A 230 33.26 5.60 14.52
C LEU A 230 32.32 6.47 13.69
N LEU A 231 31.01 6.34 13.92
CA LEU A 231 30.00 7.14 13.23
C LEU A 231 30.14 8.63 13.55
N ALA A 232 30.27 8.99 14.83
CA ALA A 232 30.48 10.37 15.26
C ALA A 232 31.77 10.97 14.71
N HIS A 233 32.86 10.19 14.67
CA HIS A 233 34.13 10.62 14.09
C HIS A 233 34.02 10.91 12.58
N HIS A 234 33.14 10.19 11.87
CA HIS A 234 32.86 10.41 10.45
C HIS A 234 31.74 11.43 10.20
N GLY A 235 31.38 12.22 11.22
CA GLY A 235 30.46 13.35 11.08
C GLY A 235 28.98 13.01 11.18
N TYR A 236 28.63 11.77 11.55
CA TYR A 236 27.22 11.42 11.78
C TYR A 236 26.78 11.86 13.17
N THR A 237 25.61 12.49 13.24
CA THR A 237 24.85 12.64 14.49
C THR A 237 24.21 11.28 14.83
N VAL A 238 24.61 10.72 15.97
CA VAL A 238 24.17 9.40 16.43
C VAL A 238 23.24 9.54 17.62
N THR A 239 22.06 8.93 17.54
CA THR A 239 21.10 8.84 18.65
C THR A 239 20.79 7.38 18.97
N LEU A 240 20.39 7.11 20.21
CA LEU A 240 19.99 5.77 20.64
C LEU A 240 18.46 5.65 20.55
N THR A 241 17.98 4.63 19.83
CA THR A 241 16.54 4.34 19.75
C THR A 241 16.05 3.58 20.99
N PRO A 242 14.72 3.52 21.24
CA PRO A 242 14.15 2.72 22.32
C PRO A 242 14.50 1.22 22.24
N ASP A 243 14.74 0.72 21.02
CA ASP A 243 15.16 -0.66 20.75
C ASP A 243 16.68 -0.86 20.89
N GLU A 244 17.37 0.12 21.49
CA GLU A 244 18.82 0.17 21.68
C GLU A 244 19.65 0.10 20.38
N ALA A 245 19.06 0.43 19.22
CA ALA A 245 19.77 0.62 17.98
C ALA A 245 20.41 2.02 17.93
N LEU A 246 21.48 2.18 17.15
CA LEU A 246 22.02 3.50 16.85
C LEU A 246 21.35 4.02 15.58
N GLU A 247 20.72 5.18 15.66
CA GLU A 247 20.25 5.91 14.49
C GLU A 247 21.32 6.93 14.09
N ALA A 248 21.76 6.86 12.84
CA ALA A 248 22.76 7.73 12.26
C ALA A 248 22.12 8.69 11.25
N SER A 249 22.31 9.99 11.50
CA SER A 249 21.87 11.09 10.65
C SER A 249 23.06 12.01 10.35
N GLU A 250 23.00 12.76 9.24
CA GLU A 250 23.99 13.81 8.93
C GLU A 250 23.55 15.13 9.56
#